data_AF-A0ABD5F2A4-F1
#
_entry.id   AF-A0ABD5F2A4-F1
#
_cell.length_a   1.000
_cell.length_b   1.000
_cell.length_c   1.000
_cell.angle_alpha   90.00
_cell.angle_beta   90.00
_cell.angle_gamma   90.00
#
_symmetry.space_group_name_H-M   'P 1'
#
loop_
_entity.id
_entity.type
_entity.pdbx_description
1 polymer ?
#
loop_
_entity_poly.entity_id
_entity_poly.type
_entity_poly.pdbx_seq_one_letter_code
_entity_poly.pdbx_strand_id
1 'polypeptide(L)'
;MGNCGVGFAPCRPDDHDVLVDVMAGVEDIPGVVMVDGLPWTWETFPEFLDALGSRRLDIDVAAFLPHSPLRVYVMGRRGIDREPANTEDLALMRKLAAEAVNCGALGFASSRLTIHKTESGRPIPSYDAGYAEIEAIARGVHDAGGGLIQFVPDLVAGDYEPALQTVFDVAADVGLPVTFTLAIGNAGPPFFE
;
A
#
# COMPACT_ATOMS: atom_id res chain seq x y z
N MET A 1 6.64 -7.76 2.30
CA MET A 1 6.59 -7.06 0.99
C MET A 1 5.32 -6.21 0.94
N GLY A 2 5.40 -5.00 0.39
CA GLY A 2 4.24 -4.09 0.30
C GLY A 2 3.94 -3.27 1.56
N ASN A 3 4.94 -3.05 2.43
CA ASN A 3 4.80 -2.14 3.57
C ASN A 3 4.52 -0.71 3.08
N CYS A 4 3.97 0.17 3.91
CA CYS A 4 3.64 1.56 3.56
C CYS A 4 2.55 1.73 2.48
N GLY A 5 2.00 0.63 1.95
CA GLY A 5 0.99 0.68 0.90
C GLY A 5 1.52 0.99 -0.49
N VAL A 6 2.83 0.88 -0.71
CA VAL A 6 3.47 0.96 -2.04
C VAL A 6 3.98 -0.41 -2.48
N GLY A 7 4.14 -0.61 -3.78
CA GLY A 7 4.57 -1.89 -4.36
C GLY A 7 4.28 -1.95 -5.86
N PHE A 8 4.35 -3.16 -6.43
CA PHE A 8 4.24 -3.38 -7.88
C PHE A 8 3.06 -4.27 -8.30
N ALA A 9 2.12 -4.56 -7.39
CA ALA A 9 0.96 -5.40 -7.70
C ALA A 9 -0.26 -4.99 -6.86
N PRO A 10 -1.48 -5.00 -7.44
CA PRO A 10 -1.77 -5.22 -8.86
C PRO A 10 -1.29 -4.04 -9.72
N CYS A 11 -0.97 -4.28 -10.99
CA CYS A 11 -0.49 -3.26 -11.92
C CYS A 11 -0.79 -3.67 -13.37
N ARG A 12 -1.49 -2.81 -14.12
CA ARG A 12 -1.67 -3.03 -15.56
C ARG A 12 -0.36 -2.74 -16.31
N PRO A 13 -0.14 -3.35 -17.48
CA PRO A 13 1.01 -3.03 -18.34
C PRO A 13 1.20 -1.53 -18.60
N ASP A 14 0.11 -0.80 -18.80
CA ASP A 14 0.15 0.64 -19.08
C ASP A 14 0.43 1.50 -17.83
N ASP A 15 0.37 0.92 -16.63
CA ASP A 15 0.56 1.61 -15.35
C ASP A 15 1.94 1.33 -14.73
N HIS A 16 2.82 0.55 -15.39
CA HIS A 16 4.16 0.21 -14.85
C HIS A 16 4.99 1.44 -14.49
N ASP A 17 5.08 2.42 -15.39
CA ASP A 17 5.86 3.65 -15.19
C ASP A 17 5.37 4.45 -13.98
N VAL A 18 4.05 4.40 -13.70
CA VAL A 18 3.45 5.07 -12.54
C VAL A 18 3.94 4.44 -11.24
N LEU A 19 3.95 3.11 -11.17
CA LEU A 19 4.42 2.43 -9.95
C LEU A 19 5.93 2.53 -9.78
N VAL A 20 6.69 2.59 -10.88
CA VAL A 20 8.13 2.91 -10.85
C VAL A 20 8.38 4.31 -10.31
N ASP A 21 7.66 5.35 -10.76
CA ASP A 21 7.77 6.74 -10.25
C ASP A 21 7.43 6.83 -8.76
N VAL A 22 6.41 6.09 -8.30
CA VAL A 22 6.07 5.99 -6.87
C VAL A 22 7.19 5.34 -6.07
N MET A 23 7.68 4.18 -6.51
CA MET A 23 8.70 3.43 -5.78
C MET A 23 10.05 4.13 -5.80
N ALA A 24 10.39 4.84 -6.88
CA ALA A 24 11.63 5.60 -6.96
C ALA A 24 11.68 6.74 -5.95
N GLY A 25 10.57 7.47 -5.78
CA GLY A 25 10.51 8.54 -4.79
C GLY A 25 10.42 8.05 -3.34
N VAL A 26 9.74 6.92 -3.09
CA VAL A 26 9.52 6.41 -1.72
C VAL A 26 10.71 5.62 -1.18
N GLU A 27 11.29 4.74 -1.99
CA GLU A 27 12.36 3.83 -1.55
C GLU A 27 13.76 4.33 -1.95
N ASP A 28 13.86 5.50 -2.60
CA ASP A 28 15.12 6.06 -3.11
C ASP A 28 15.88 5.09 -4.04
N ILE A 29 15.12 4.29 -4.80
CA ILE A 29 15.65 3.33 -5.78
C ILE A 29 15.57 3.97 -7.18
N PRO A 30 16.68 4.08 -7.93
CA PRO A 30 16.63 4.66 -9.27
C PRO A 30 15.66 3.91 -10.20
N GLY A 31 14.78 4.64 -10.90
CA GLY A 31 13.75 4.04 -11.77
C GLY A 31 14.33 3.08 -12.81
N VAL A 32 15.50 3.39 -13.39
CA VAL A 32 16.18 2.54 -14.39
C VAL A 32 16.47 1.14 -13.85
N VAL A 33 16.82 1.04 -12.57
CA VAL A 33 17.14 -0.25 -11.91
C VAL A 33 15.87 -1.09 -11.77
N MET A 34 14.72 -0.45 -11.52
CA MET A 34 13.44 -1.14 -11.40
C MET A 34 12.89 -1.54 -12.77
N VAL A 35 13.03 -0.70 -13.79
CA VAL A 35 12.62 -1.04 -15.18
C VAL A 35 13.38 -2.26 -15.68
N ASP A 36 14.70 -2.32 -15.48
CA ASP A 36 15.51 -3.46 -15.91
C ASP A 36 15.36 -4.68 -14.99
N GLY A 37 15.07 -4.46 -13.70
CA GLY A 37 15.06 -5.49 -12.67
C GLY A 37 13.70 -6.19 -12.48
N LEU A 38 12.60 -5.56 -12.88
CA LEU A 38 11.26 -6.11 -12.73
C LEU A 38 10.85 -6.87 -14.00
N PRO A 39 10.56 -8.18 -13.91
CA PRO A 39 10.20 -8.95 -15.10
C PRO A 39 8.77 -8.71 -15.58
N TRP A 40 7.93 -8.03 -14.78
CA TRP A 40 6.51 -7.73 -15.08
C TRP A 40 5.73 -8.94 -15.62
N THR A 41 5.91 -10.08 -14.95
CA THR A 41 5.25 -11.35 -15.32
C THR A 41 3.89 -11.53 -14.65
N TRP A 42 3.34 -10.44 -14.11
CA TRP A 42 2.07 -10.39 -13.39
C TRP A 42 1.34 -9.09 -13.73
N GLU A 43 0.01 -9.13 -13.68
CA GLU A 43 -0.85 -7.96 -13.68
C GLU A 43 -1.66 -7.88 -12.38
N THR A 44 -2.09 -9.03 -11.88
CA THR A 44 -2.91 -9.15 -10.67
C THR A 44 -2.07 -9.46 -9.42
N PHE A 45 -2.66 -9.27 -8.23
CA PHE A 45 -1.99 -9.62 -6.98
C PHE A 45 -1.76 -11.13 -6.80
N PRO A 46 -2.70 -12.02 -7.17
CA PRO A 46 -2.43 -13.46 -7.17
C PRO A 46 -1.26 -13.87 -8.08
N GLU A 47 -1.20 -13.34 -9.30
CA GLU A 47 -0.07 -13.61 -10.22
C GLU A 47 1.27 -13.13 -9.64
N PHE A 48 1.26 -12.01 -8.92
CA PHE A 48 2.45 -11.54 -8.20
C PHE A 48 2.87 -12.51 -7.09
N LEU A 49 1.94 -13.07 -6.32
CA LEU A 49 2.26 -14.09 -5.33
C LEU A 49 2.76 -15.38 -5.97
N ASP A 50 2.21 -15.80 -7.11
CA ASP A 50 2.71 -16.95 -7.87
C ASP A 50 4.15 -16.71 -8.36
N ALA A 51 4.43 -15.51 -8.89
CA ALA A 51 5.76 -15.10 -9.35
C ALA A 51 6.79 -15.00 -8.19
N LEU A 52 6.34 -14.64 -6.99
CA LEU A 52 7.17 -14.71 -5.78
C LEU A 52 7.40 -16.16 -5.34
N GLY A 53 6.34 -16.97 -5.31
CA GLY A 53 6.35 -18.37 -4.86
C GLY A 53 7.13 -19.30 -5.79
N SER A 54 7.31 -18.94 -7.07
CA SER A 54 8.13 -19.71 -8.01
C SER A 54 9.64 -19.56 -7.76
N ARG A 55 10.06 -18.62 -6.91
CA ARG A 55 11.47 -18.35 -6.62
C ARG A 55 11.95 -19.19 -5.43
N ARG A 56 13.25 -19.55 -5.46
CA ARG A 56 13.94 -20.09 -4.29
C ARG A 56 14.44 -18.92 -3.44
N LEU A 57 13.97 -18.83 -2.21
CA LEU A 57 14.27 -17.76 -1.27
C LEU A 57 15.01 -18.33 -0.05
N ASP A 58 15.97 -17.58 0.47
CA ASP A 58 16.68 -17.94 1.71
C ASP A 58 15.91 -17.52 2.98
N ILE A 59 14.82 -16.74 2.80
CA ILE A 59 13.95 -16.25 3.86
C ILE A 59 12.48 -16.45 3.49
N ASP A 60 11.63 -16.54 4.51
CA ASP A 60 10.18 -16.47 4.33
C ASP A 60 9.75 -15.07 3.90
N VAL A 61 8.78 -15.00 3.00
CA VAL A 61 8.22 -13.73 2.52
C VAL A 61 6.73 -13.69 2.81
N ALA A 62 6.32 -12.69 3.57
CA ALA A 62 4.91 -12.34 3.75
C ALA A 62 4.59 -11.05 3.00
N ALA A 63 3.41 -10.98 2.39
CA ALA A 63 2.99 -9.86 1.55
C ALA A 63 1.71 -9.21 2.08
N PHE A 64 1.66 -7.89 2.01
CA PHE A 64 0.43 -7.11 2.11
C PHE A 64 -0.01 -6.70 0.72
N LEU A 65 -1.33 -6.57 0.51
CA LEU A 65 -1.86 -5.85 -0.64
C LEU A 65 -1.53 -4.35 -0.50
N PRO A 66 -0.73 -3.76 -1.39
CA PRO A 66 -0.38 -2.36 -1.30
C PRO A 66 -1.52 -1.47 -1.82
N HIS A 67 -1.92 -0.49 -1.01
CA HIS A 67 -3.06 0.37 -1.31
C HIS A 67 -2.87 1.27 -2.54
N SER A 68 -1.71 1.88 -2.75
CA SER A 68 -1.47 2.74 -3.92
C SER A 68 -1.60 1.98 -5.26
N PRO A 69 -0.96 0.82 -5.45
CA PRO A 69 -1.19 -0.03 -6.63
C PRO A 69 -2.64 -0.47 -6.79
N LEU A 70 -3.32 -0.88 -5.71
CA LEU A 70 -4.75 -1.22 -5.75
C LEU A 70 -5.59 -0.05 -6.28
N ARG A 71 -5.32 1.16 -5.78
CA ARG A 71 -6.04 2.39 -6.16
C ARG A 71 -5.82 2.74 -7.62
N VAL A 72 -4.58 2.68 -8.12
CA VAL A 72 -4.26 2.89 -9.55
C VAL A 72 -4.90 1.79 -10.41
N TYR A 73 -4.84 0.54 -9.98
CA TYR A 73 -5.44 -0.56 -10.70
C TYR A 73 -6.96 -0.43 -10.81
N VAL A 74 -7.66 -0.04 -9.74
CA VAL A 74 -9.13 0.13 -9.80
C VAL A 74 -9.52 1.39 -10.58
N MET A 75 -8.87 2.51 -10.32
CA MET A 75 -9.34 3.83 -10.76
C MET A 75 -8.59 4.40 -11.97
N GLY A 76 -7.48 3.78 -12.38
CA GLY A 76 -6.57 4.29 -13.40
C GLY A 76 -6.09 5.68 -13.06
N ARG A 77 -6.18 6.60 -14.04
CA ARG A 77 -5.76 7.99 -13.89
C ARG A 77 -6.43 8.72 -12.72
N ARG A 78 -7.71 8.44 -12.44
CA ARG A 78 -8.42 9.04 -11.29
C ARG A 78 -7.75 8.69 -9.96
N GLY A 79 -7.20 7.49 -9.84
CA GLY A 79 -6.45 7.05 -8.67
C GLY A 79 -5.12 7.79 -8.51
N ILE A 80 -4.42 8.03 -9.63
CA ILE A 80 -3.16 8.79 -9.68
C ILE A 80 -3.40 10.25 -9.29
N ASP A 81 -4.47 10.85 -9.80
CA ASP A 81 -4.85 12.23 -9.52
C ASP A 81 -5.58 12.38 -8.17
N ARG A 82 -5.70 11.28 -7.41
CA ARG A 82 -6.29 11.18 -6.07
C ARG A 82 -7.75 11.68 -5.98
N GLU A 83 -8.54 11.41 -7.01
CA GLU A 83 -9.98 11.67 -6.97
C GLU A 83 -10.66 10.76 -5.93
N PRO A 84 -11.80 11.17 -5.33
CA PRO A 84 -12.58 10.28 -4.49
C PRO A 84 -13.04 9.01 -5.24
N ALA A 85 -12.88 7.86 -4.60
CA ALA A 85 -13.41 6.59 -5.06
C ALA A 85 -14.95 6.63 -5.04
N ASN A 86 -15.57 6.20 -6.14
CA ASN A 86 -17.02 6.07 -6.23
C ASN A 86 -17.48 4.69 -5.72
N THR A 87 -18.79 4.43 -5.70
CA THR A 87 -19.34 3.16 -5.20
C THR A 87 -18.82 1.92 -5.94
N GLU A 88 -18.59 2.01 -7.25
CA GLU A 88 -18.07 0.90 -8.06
C GLU A 88 -16.58 0.65 -7.75
N ASP A 89 -15.80 1.72 -7.60
CA ASP A 89 -14.39 1.64 -7.19
C ASP A 89 -14.27 0.94 -5.84
N LEU A 90 -15.06 1.37 -4.85
CA LEU A 90 -15.06 0.81 -3.50
C LEU A 90 -15.45 -0.68 -3.51
N ALA A 91 -16.46 -1.05 -4.28
CA ALA A 91 -16.88 -2.44 -4.43
C ALA A 91 -15.78 -3.30 -5.06
N LEU A 92 -15.06 -2.76 -6.06
CA LEU A 92 -13.96 -3.48 -6.70
C LEU A 92 -12.74 -3.58 -5.78
N MET A 93 -12.38 -2.52 -5.05
CA MET A 93 -11.31 -2.56 -4.05
C MET A 93 -11.58 -3.59 -2.97
N ARG A 94 -12.82 -3.66 -2.45
CA ARG A 94 -13.26 -4.68 -1.49
C ARG A 94 -13.07 -6.09 -2.06
N LYS A 95 -13.53 -6.32 -3.29
CA LYS A 95 -13.40 -7.62 -3.97
C LYS A 95 -11.93 -8.05 -4.11
N LEU A 96 -11.07 -7.16 -4.58
CA LEU A 96 -9.65 -7.45 -4.78
C LEU A 96 -8.90 -7.63 -3.46
N ALA A 97 -9.29 -6.92 -2.41
CA ALA A 97 -8.76 -7.13 -1.06
C ALA A 97 -9.11 -8.52 -0.51
N ALA A 98 -10.35 -8.98 -0.72
CA ALA A 98 -10.75 -10.34 -0.36
C ALA A 98 -9.97 -11.39 -1.15
N GLU A 99 -9.80 -11.19 -2.46
CA GLU A 99 -8.99 -12.07 -3.31
C GLU A 99 -7.53 -12.16 -2.85
N ALA A 100 -6.91 -11.01 -2.53
CA ALA A 100 -5.55 -10.97 -2.04
C ALA A 100 -5.35 -11.79 -0.76
N VAL A 101 -6.28 -11.70 0.21
CA VAL A 101 -6.22 -12.49 1.44
C VAL A 101 -6.46 -13.98 1.15
N ASN A 102 -7.42 -14.32 0.28
CA ASN A 102 -7.69 -15.70 -0.10
C ASN A 102 -6.49 -16.38 -0.79
N CYS A 103 -5.63 -15.63 -1.49
CA CYS A 103 -4.38 -16.16 -2.06
C CYS A 103 -3.16 -16.03 -1.13
N GLY A 104 -3.32 -15.55 0.12
CA GLY A 104 -2.29 -15.59 1.15
C GLY A 104 -1.70 -14.25 1.58
N ALA A 105 -2.27 -13.11 1.17
CA ALA A 105 -1.89 -11.83 1.76
C ALA A 105 -2.20 -11.81 3.26
N LEU A 106 -1.33 -11.18 4.04
CA LEU A 106 -1.57 -10.95 5.48
C LEU A 106 -2.70 -9.94 5.74
N GLY A 107 -3.16 -9.24 4.71
CA GLY A 107 -4.08 -8.12 4.78
C GLY A 107 -3.67 -7.04 3.79
N PHE A 108 -3.87 -5.77 4.15
CA PHE A 108 -3.47 -4.64 3.31
C PHE A 108 -2.62 -3.63 4.06
N ALA A 109 -1.84 -2.86 3.30
CA ALA A 109 -0.96 -1.82 3.80
C ALA A 109 -1.32 -0.47 3.20
N SER A 110 -1.26 0.59 4.00
CA SER A 110 -1.56 1.96 3.57
C SER A 110 -0.64 2.97 4.28
N SER A 111 -0.58 4.19 3.76
CA SER A 111 0.19 5.27 4.37
C SER A 111 -0.44 6.63 4.14
N ARG A 112 -0.29 7.50 5.14
CA ARG A 112 -0.56 8.95 5.07
C ARG A 112 0.70 9.79 5.31
N LEU A 113 1.89 9.20 5.22
CA LEU A 113 3.13 9.89 5.57
C LEU A 113 3.51 10.93 4.50
N THR A 114 3.65 12.23 4.87
CA THR A 114 3.86 13.33 3.90
C THR A 114 5.13 13.16 3.06
N ILE A 115 6.14 12.47 3.59
CA ILE A 115 7.40 12.22 2.85
C ILE A 115 7.27 11.13 1.80
N HIS A 116 6.20 10.31 1.81
CA HIS A 116 5.94 9.38 0.72
C HIS A 116 5.45 10.13 -0.52
N LYS A 117 6.40 10.39 -1.41
CA LYS A 117 6.20 11.11 -2.66
C LYS A 117 6.76 10.32 -3.83
N THR A 118 6.21 10.55 -5.00
CA THR A 118 6.80 10.13 -6.27
C THR A 118 8.14 10.83 -6.50
N GLU A 119 8.95 10.35 -7.45
CA GLU A 119 10.19 11.04 -7.87
C GLU A 119 9.88 12.47 -8.36
N SER A 120 8.72 12.65 -9.01
CA SER A 120 8.18 13.96 -9.39
C SER A 120 7.71 14.85 -8.21
N GLY A 121 7.84 14.40 -6.97
CA GLY A 121 7.55 15.16 -5.75
C GLY A 121 6.05 15.24 -5.38
N ARG A 122 5.19 14.45 -6.04
CA ARG A 122 3.74 14.40 -5.76
C ARG A 122 3.44 13.36 -4.68
N PRO A 123 2.42 13.57 -3.82
CA PRO A 123 2.01 12.53 -2.87
C PRO A 123 1.63 11.22 -3.57
N ILE A 124 1.91 10.08 -2.92
CA ILE A 124 1.51 8.76 -3.42
C ILE A 124 -0.02 8.66 -3.63
N PRO A 125 -0.50 7.79 -4.52
CA PRO A 125 -1.93 7.67 -4.84
C PRO A 125 -2.84 7.50 -3.62
N SER A 126 -2.41 6.76 -2.59
CA SER A 126 -3.22 6.47 -1.39
C SER A 126 -3.16 7.53 -0.28
N TYR A 127 -2.37 8.60 -0.44
CA TYR A 127 -2.00 9.52 0.65
C TYR A 127 -3.18 10.13 1.41
N ASP A 128 -4.25 10.52 0.73
CA ASP A 128 -5.44 11.20 1.29
C ASP A 128 -6.71 10.35 1.18
N ALA A 129 -6.56 9.02 1.04
CA ALA A 129 -7.69 8.12 0.97
C ALA A 129 -8.63 8.28 2.19
N GLY A 130 -9.91 8.45 1.89
CA GLY A 130 -10.95 8.72 2.87
C GLY A 130 -11.40 7.47 3.64
N TYR A 131 -12.21 7.69 4.67
CA TYR A 131 -12.73 6.61 5.52
C TYR A 131 -13.40 5.49 4.71
N ALA A 132 -14.31 5.82 3.79
CA ALA A 132 -15.07 4.83 3.02
C ALA A 132 -14.17 3.88 2.20
N GLU A 133 -13.01 4.37 1.74
CA GLU A 133 -12.05 3.58 0.98
C GLU A 133 -11.27 2.62 1.86
N ILE A 134 -10.73 3.12 2.98
CA ILE A 134 -10.06 2.28 3.98
C ILE A 134 -11.03 1.22 4.53
N GLU A 135 -12.27 1.61 4.79
CA GLU A 135 -13.35 0.72 5.23
C GLU A 135 -13.66 -0.36 4.18
N ALA A 136 -13.82 0.01 2.91
CA ALA A 136 -14.13 -0.95 1.85
C ALA A 136 -13.02 -2.03 1.72
N ILE A 137 -11.76 -1.62 1.75
CA ILE A 137 -10.61 -2.53 1.69
C ILE A 137 -10.56 -3.42 2.94
N ALA A 138 -10.72 -2.83 4.14
CA ALA A 138 -10.76 -3.55 5.40
C ALA A 138 -11.91 -4.59 5.43
N ARG A 139 -13.10 -4.24 4.95
CA ARG A 139 -14.21 -5.18 4.83
C ARG A 139 -13.88 -6.33 3.89
N GLY A 140 -13.14 -6.07 2.81
CA GLY A 140 -12.67 -7.14 1.91
C GLY A 140 -11.74 -8.12 2.62
N VAL A 141 -10.80 -7.62 3.42
CA VAL A 141 -9.93 -8.45 4.27
C VAL A 141 -10.74 -9.26 5.28
N HIS A 142 -11.74 -8.64 5.92
CA HIS A 142 -12.62 -9.33 6.86
C HIS A 142 -13.47 -10.42 6.20
N ASP A 143 -14.07 -10.14 5.03
CA ASP A 143 -14.89 -11.10 4.28
C ASP A 143 -14.12 -12.38 3.92
N ALA A 144 -12.80 -12.28 3.74
CA ALA A 144 -11.90 -13.39 3.42
C ALA A 144 -11.39 -14.17 4.66
N GLY A 145 -11.92 -13.87 5.85
CA GLY A 145 -11.56 -14.57 7.10
C GLY A 145 -10.62 -13.80 8.03
N GLY A 146 -10.30 -12.55 7.68
CA GLY A 146 -9.51 -11.64 8.53
C GLY A 146 -8.04 -11.52 8.12
N GLY A 147 -7.34 -10.61 8.79
CA GLY A 147 -5.97 -10.23 8.46
C GLY A 147 -5.56 -8.99 9.24
N LEU A 148 -4.53 -8.29 8.78
CA LEU A 148 -4.01 -7.08 9.41
C LEU A 148 -4.28 -5.84 8.54
N ILE A 149 -4.46 -4.71 9.20
CA ILE A 149 -4.27 -3.40 8.57
C ILE A 149 -2.87 -2.93 8.95
N GLN A 150 -1.96 -2.82 7.97
CA GLN A 150 -0.68 -2.16 8.17
C GLN A 150 -0.81 -0.69 7.79
N PHE A 151 -0.39 0.21 8.68
CA PHE A 151 -0.52 1.64 8.43
C PHE A 151 0.72 2.45 8.80
N VAL A 152 1.11 3.37 7.92
CA VAL A 152 2.16 4.36 8.22
C VAL A 152 1.54 5.73 8.39
N PRO A 153 1.29 6.17 9.65
CA PRO A 153 0.78 7.50 9.95
C PRO A 153 1.81 8.59 9.69
N ASP A 154 1.34 9.81 9.46
CA ASP A 154 2.21 10.99 9.54
C ASP A 154 2.29 11.49 10.98
N LEU A 155 3.28 11.01 11.71
CA LEU A 155 3.55 11.42 13.10
C LEU A 155 4.53 12.60 13.19
N VAL A 156 5.07 13.04 12.05
CA VAL A 156 6.06 14.13 11.99
C VAL A 156 5.36 15.46 11.74
N ALA A 157 4.19 15.44 11.09
CA ALA A 157 3.45 16.64 10.70
C ALA A 157 2.44 17.19 11.73
N GLY A 158 2.14 16.50 12.84
CA GLY A 158 1.17 17.01 13.82
C GLY A 158 0.62 15.98 14.82
N ASP A 159 -0.60 16.26 15.32
CA ASP A 159 -1.26 15.48 16.37
C ASP A 159 -1.52 14.02 15.97
N TYR A 160 -1.25 13.11 16.91
CA TYR A 160 -1.40 11.66 16.78
C TYR A 160 -2.84 11.23 16.47
N GLU A 161 -3.84 11.93 17.04
CA GLU A 161 -5.25 11.56 16.95
C GLU A 161 -5.74 11.62 15.49
N PRO A 162 -5.72 12.76 14.77
CA PRO A 162 -6.26 12.81 13.41
C PRO A 162 -5.57 11.86 12.43
N ALA A 163 -4.26 11.65 12.57
CA ALA A 163 -3.47 10.81 11.68
C ALA A 163 -3.88 9.33 11.77
N LEU A 164 -4.26 8.87 12.97
CA LEU A 164 -4.55 7.48 13.26
C LEU A 164 -6.05 7.18 13.39
N GLN A 165 -6.87 8.18 13.73
CA GLN A 165 -8.29 8.03 14.05
C GLN A 165 -9.04 7.29 12.94
N THR A 166 -8.86 7.69 11.67
CA THR A 166 -9.55 7.04 10.55
C THR A 166 -9.29 5.53 10.49
N VAL A 167 -8.03 5.12 10.67
CA VAL A 167 -7.65 3.70 10.55
C VAL A 167 -8.08 2.92 11.78
N PHE A 168 -7.98 3.49 12.98
CA PHE A 168 -8.44 2.84 14.19
C PHE A 168 -9.96 2.72 14.26
N ASP A 169 -10.71 3.73 13.79
CA ASP A 169 -12.17 3.66 13.71
C ASP A 169 -12.60 2.54 12.75
N VAL A 170 -12.03 2.51 11.54
CA VAL A 170 -12.29 1.42 10.59
C VAL A 170 -11.93 0.06 11.19
N ALA A 171 -10.78 -0.05 11.84
CA ALA A 171 -10.33 -1.29 12.46
C ALA A 171 -11.28 -1.76 13.57
N ALA A 172 -11.79 -0.83 14.40
CA ALA A 172 -12.76 -1.12 15.44
C ALA A 172 -14.12 -1.53 14.85
N ASP A 173 -14.59 -0.82 13.82
CA ASP A 173 -15.88 -1.06 13.18
C ASP A 173 -15.91 -2.38 12.39
N VAL A 174 -14.80 -2.74 11.76
CA VAL A 174 -14.67 -3.99 10.97
C VAL A 174 -14.19 -5.16 11.83
N GLY A 175 -13.52 -4.89 12.95
CA GLY A 175 -12.96 -5.92 13.84
C GLY A 175 -11.65 -6.51 13.33
N LEU A 176 -10.75 -5.68 12.79
CA LEU A 176 -9.41 -6.10 12.36
C LEU A 176 -8.31 -5.50 13.25
N PRO A 177 -7.24 -6.25 13.54
CA PRO A 177 -6.05 -5.69 14.19
C PRO A 177 -5.29 -4.71 13.27
N VAL A 178 -4.68 -3.70 13.89
CA VAL A 178 -3.80 -2.72 13.21
C VAL A 178 -2.37 -2.93 13.64
N THR A 179 -1.45 -2.94 12.68
CA THR A 179 -0.03 -2.73 12.91
C THR A 179 0.34 -1.36 12.33
N PHE A 180 1.07 -0.53 13.07
CA PHE A 180 1.48 0.77 12.57
C PHE A 180 2.97 1.02 12.76
N THR A 181 3.56 1.75 11.82
CA THR A 181 4.98 2.09 11.88
C THR A 181 5.18 3.34 12.73
N LEU A 182 6.01 3.21 13.76
CA LEU A 182 6.45 4.31 14.60
C LEU A 182 7.83 4.78 14.14
N ALA A 183 7.89 5.95 13.52
CA ALA A 183 9.16 6.63 13.21
C ALA A 183 9.59 7.46 14.41
N ILE A 184 10.78 7.20 14.94
CA ILE A 184 11.38 7.95 16.04
C ILE A 184 12.69 8.53 15.54
N GLY A 185 12.81 9.86 15.56
CA GLY A 185 14.07 10.53 15.25
C GLY A 185 15.13 10.22 16.30
N ASN A 186 16.37 10.02 15.87
CA ASN A 186 17.48 9.91 16.81
C ASN A 186 17.82 11.30 17.38
N ALA A 187 17.35 11.59 18.60
CA ALA A 187 17.67 12.81 19.32
C ALA A 187 18.95 12.69 20.18
N GLY A 188 19.65 11.55 20.11
CA GLY A 188 20.93 11.35 20.76
C GLY A 188 22.06 12.14 20.10
N PRO A 189 23.17 12.40 20.82
CA PRO A 189 24.36 12.98 20.20
C PRO A 189 24.84 12.10 19.02
N PRO A 190 25.37 12.69 17.93
CA PRO A 190 25.91 11.92 16.83
C PRO A 190 27.03 11.00 17.32
N PHE A 191 26.99 9.73 16.92
CA PHE A 191 27.98 8.73 17.31
C PHE A 191 29.28 8.81 16.49
N PHE A 192 29.34 9.70 15.49
CA PHE A 192 30.48 9.88 14.59
C PHE A 192 30.69 11.38 14.35
N GLU A 193 31.95 11.84 14.43
CA GLU A 193 32.40 13.20 14.07
C GLU A 193 32.66 13.34 12.57
#